data_AF-X1TX83-F1
#
_entry.id   AF-X1TX83-F1
#
_cell.length_a   1.000
_cell.length_b   1.000
_cell.length_c   1.000
_cell.angle_alpha   90.00
_cell.angle_beta   90.00
_cell.angle_gamma   90.00
#
_symmetry.space_group_name_H-M   'P 1'
#
loop_
_entity.id
_entity.type
_entity.pdbx_description
1 polymer ?
#
loop_
_entity_poly.entity_id
_entity_poly.type
_entity_poly.pdbx_seq_one_letter_code
_entity_poly.pdbx_strand_id
1 'polypeptide(L)'
;EIIQVQGFEFDPFRRCFWIGGETGLLKLAVQIDTLSELDSILIYPNPVLGNNIVRIKNIPVDSRVDIYAISGRLIADNLLPDAVFGEVVWQIPEDIGSGMYFALVKSDYGKRVCKFAIVK
;
A
#
# COMPACT_ATOMS: atom_id res chain seq x y z
N GLU A 1 39.11 4.74 -6.74
CA GLU A 1 38.97 6.21 -6.69
C GLU A 1 38.08 6.55 -5.50
N ILE A 2 38.53 7.38 -4.57
CA ILE A 2 37.78 7.73 -3.35
C ILE A 2 37.15 9.09 -3.60
N ILE A 3 35.82 9.18 -3.62
CA ILE A 3 35.11 10.45 -3.75
C ILE A 3 35.08 11.11 -2.36
N GLN A 4 35.78 12.24 -2.21
CA GLN A 4 35.75 13.05 -1.01
C GLN A 4 34.51 13.97 -1.06
N VAL A 5 33.49 13.62 -0.28
CA VAL A 5 32.19 14.33 -0.24
C VAL A 5 32.30 15.53 0.70
N GLN A 6 32.00 16.73 0.19
CA GLN A 6 31.93 17.97 0.98
C GLN A 6 30.50 18.30 1.42
N GLY A 7 29.51 17.87 0.64
CA GLY A 7 28.10 18.04 0.97
C GLY A 7 27.21 17.17 0.08
N PHE A 8 26.00 16.91 0.54
CA PHE A 8 24.99 16.20 -0.21
C PHE A 8 23.60 16.72 0.14
N GLU A 9 22.67 16.62 -0.80
CA GLU A 9 21.27 17.01 -0.61
C GLU A 9 20.35 16.12 -1.45
N PHE A 10 19.25 15.67 -0.88
CA PHE A 10 18.20 14.97 -1.62
C PHE A 10 17.14 15.97 -2.09
N ASP A 11 16.91 16.04 -3.40
CA ASP A 11 15.84 16.84 -4.00
C ASP A 11 14.61 15.95 -4.26
N PRO A 12 13.59 15.97 -3.39
CA PRO A 12 12.41 15.11 -3.53
C PRO A 12 11.54 15.51 -4.73
N PHE A 13 11.55 16.79 -5.13
CA PHE A 13 10.76 17.28 -6.26
C PHE A 13 11.32 16.78 -7.59
N ARG A 14 12.64 16.72 -7.71
CA ARG A 14 13.33 16.26 -8.92
C ARG A 14 13.78 14.79 -8.87
N ARG A 15 13.52 14.10 -7.75
CA ARG A 15 13.91 12.70 -7.48
C ARG A 15 15.38 12.44 -7.80
N CYS A 16 16.25 13.34 -7.34
CA CYS A 16 17.68 13.21 -7.56
C CYS A 16 18.47 13.54 -6.30
N PHE A 17 19.61 12.89 -6.16
CA PHE A 17 20.56 13.13 -5.09
C PHE A 17 21.73 13.93 -5.63
N TRP A 18 21.99 15.08 -5.00
CA TRP A 18 23.10 15.96 -5.33
C TRP A 18 24.27 15.65 -4.42
N ILE A 19 25.47 15.49 -5.00
CA ILE A 19 26.71 15.31 -4.25
C ILE A 19 27.70 16.37 -4.70
N GLY A 20 28.12 17.22 -3.78
CA GLY A 20 29.19 18.18 -3.98
C GLY A 20 30.53 17.61 -3.51
N GLY A 21 31.52 17.57 -4.39
CA GLY A 21 32.90 17.21 -4.08
C GLY A 21 33.88 18.27 -4.58
N GLU A 22 35.17 18.04 -4.33
CA GLU A 22 36.25 18.95 -4.73
C GLU A 22 36.34 19.17 -6.25
N THR A 23 35.88 18.18 -7.02
CA THR A 23 35.92 18.20 -8.49
C THR A 23 34.62 18.68 -9.14
N GLY A 24 33.61 19.03 -8.35
CA GLY A 24 32.36 19.60 -8.85
C GLY A 24 31.09 18.98 -8.27
N LEU A 25 29.98 19.14 -9.00
CA LEU A 25 28.65 18.70 -8.59
C LEU A 25 28.22 17.48 -9.41
N LEU A 26 27.91 16.38 -8.71
CA LEU A 26 27.36 15.16 -9.29
C LEU A 26 25.85 15.10 -9.04
N LYS A 27 25.08 14.79 -10.09
CA LYS A 27 23.65 14.52 -10.02
C LYS A 27 23.40 13.03 -10.21
N LEU A 28 22.86 12.37 -9.20
CA LEU A 28 22.42 10.99 -9.28
C LEU A 28 20.90 10.94 -9.43
N ALA A 29 20.42 10.37 -10.53
CA ALA A 29 19.00 10.04 -10.65
C ALA A 29 18.71 8.87 -9.70
N VAL A 30 17.74 9.05 -8.82
CA VAL A 30 17.31 7.99 -7.90
C VAL A 30 16.12 7.29 -8.54
N GLN A 31 16.35 6.09 -9.04
CA GLN A 31 15.26 5.17 -9.35
C GLN A 31 14.91 4.43 -8.08
N ILE A 32 13.81 4.81 -7.44
CA ILE A 32 13.22 4.01 -6.39
C ILE A 32 12.53 2.86 -7.09
N ASP A 33 13.19 1.69 -7.12
CA ASP A 33 12.53 0.45 -7.53
C ASP A 33 11.48 0.12 -6.47
N THR A 34 10.25 0.54 -6.73
CA THR A 34 9.06 0.08 -6.02
C THR A 34 8.80 -1.38 -6.43
N LEU A 35 9.71 -2.30 -6.07
CA LEU A 35 9.35 -3.71 -5.98
C LEU A 35 8.14 -3.75 -5.04
N SER A 36 7.00 -3.92 -5.69
CA SER A 36 5.69 -3.36 -5.35
C SER A 36 5.35 -3.62 -3.89
N GLU A 37 5.44 -2.59 -3.03
CA GLU A 37 4.93 -2.69 -1.64
C GLU A 37 3.49 -3.22 -1.66
N LEU A 38 2.75 -2.90 -2.72
CA LEU A 38 1.40 -3.38 -2.97
C LEU A 38 1.29 -4.87 -3.34
N ASP A 39 2.34 -5.51 -3.87
CA ASP A 39 2.33 -6.95 -4.17
C ASP A 39 2.43 -7.80 -2.90
N SER A 40 2.95 -7.21 -1.82
CA SER A 40 3.05 -7.86 -0.50
C SER A 40 1.73 -7.86 0.29
N ILE A 41 0.68 -7.20 -0.23
CA ILE A 41 -0.62 -7.08 0.44
C ILE A 41 -1.26 -8.45 0.65
N LEU A 42 -1.64 -8.72 1.90
CA LEU A 42 -2.24 -9.99 2.32
C LEU A 42 -3.63 -9.76 2.93
N ILE A 43 -4.62 -10.57 2.55
CA ILE A 43 -5.93 -10.59 3.18
C ILE A 43 -6.09 -11.85 4.03
N TYR A 44 -6.40 -11.69 5.32
CA TYR A 44 -6.61 -12.81 6.25
C TYR A 44 -7.71 -12.49 7.29
N PRO A 45 -8.52 -13.48 7.70
CA PRO A 45 -8.63 -14.81 7.10
C PRO A 45 -9.26 -14.75 5.70
N ASN A 46 -8.95 -15.75 4.86
CA ASN A 46 -9.57 -15.91 3.55
C ASN A 46 -9.72 -17.42 3.26
N PRO A 47 -10.94 -17.99 3.27
CA PRO A 47 -12.22 -17.30 3.47
C PRO A 47 -12.39 -16.76 4.91
N VAL A 48 -13.21 -15.72 5.06
CA VAL A 48 -13.64 -15.21 6.37
C VAL A 48 -14.77 -16.08 6.90
N LEU A 49 -14.59 -16.64 8.10
CA LEU A 49 -15.53 -17.55 8.77
C LEU A 49 -15.95 -16.97 10.12
N GLY A 50 -17.26 -16.87 10.38
CA GLY A 50 -17.90 -16.67 11.69
C GLY A 50 -17.66 -15.34 12.42
N ASN A 51 -16.41 -14.85 12.48
CA ASN A 51 -16.00 -13.72 13.31
C ASN A 51 -16.23 -12.36 12.66
N ASN A 52 -16.73 -12.32 11.41
CA ASN A 52 -17.01 -11.08 10.65
C ASN A 52 -15.85 -10.07 10.64
N ILE A 53 -14.60 -10.51 10.81
CA ILE A 53 -13.42 -9.65 10.79
C ILE A 53 -12.51 -10.10 9.67
N VAL A 54 -12.11 -9.16 8.83
CA VAL A 54 -11.04 -9.35 7.86
C VAL A 54 -9.96 -8.30 8.05
N ARG A 55 -8.71 -8.73 7.93
CA ARG A 55 -7.53 -7.88 8.02
C ARG A 55 -6.84 -7.86 6.67
N ILE A 56 -6.46 -6.67 6.25
CA ILE A 56 -5.67 -6.46 5.05
C ILE A 56 -4.33 -5.90 5.52
N LYS A 57 -3.28 -6.70 5.42
CA LYS A 57 -1.94 -6.42 5.95
C LYS A 57 -0.97 -5.96 4.87
N ASN A 58 0.15 -5.42 5.33
CA ASN A 58 1.24 -4.88 4.50
C ASN A 58 0.72 -3.75 3.61
N ILE A 59 -0.13 -2.88 4.16
CA ILE A 59 -0.64 -1.71 3.47
C ILE A 59 0.29 -0.53 3.76
N PRO A 60 0.81 0.16 2.74
CA PRO A 60 1.54 1.42 2.90
C PRO A 60 0.70 2.50 3.60
N VAL A 61 1.31 3.31 4.45
CA VAL A 61 0.61 4.27 5.33
C VAL A 61 -0.14 5.37 4.54
N ASP A 62 0.32 5.68 3.33
CA ASP A 62 -0.31 6.62 2.39
C ASP A 62 -1.52 6.04 1.64
N SER A 63 -1.82 4.75 1.85
CA SER A 63 -2.86 4.05 1.09
C SER A 63 -4.27 4.29 1.62
N ARG A 64 -5.25 4.02 0.76
CA ARG A 64 -6.67 3.93 1.07
C ARG A 64 -7.23 2.63 0.53
N VAL A 65 -8.13 2.00 1.28
CA VAL A 65 -8.78 0.75 0.89
C VAL A 65 -10.28 0.95 0.72
N ASP A 66 -10.78 0.53 -0.44
CA ASP A 66 -12.20 0.43 -0.73
C ASP A 66 -12.58 -1.05 -0.90
N ILE A 67 -13.77 -1.45 -0.45
CA ILE A 67 -14.26 -2.82 -0.52
C ILE A 67 -15.49 -2.87 -1.41
N TYR A 68 -15.51 -3.81 -2.36
CA TYR A 68 -16.57 -3.98 -3.33
C TYR A 68 -17.12 -5.41 -3.33
N ALA A 69 -18.41 -5.55 -3.61
CA ALA A 69 -19.00 -6.82 -4.00
C ALA A 69 -18.54 -7.23 -5.40
N ILE A 70 -18.70 -8.51 -5.76
CA ILE A 70 -18.40 -9.02 -7.11
C ILE A 70 -19.12 -8.25 -8.23
N SER A 71 -20.28 -7.68 -7.94
CA SER A 71 -21.07 -6.86 -8.87
C SER A 71 -20.48 -5.46 -9.12
N GLY A 72 -19.42 -5.08 -8.40
CA GLY A 72 -18.86 -3.73 -8.43
C GLY A 72 -19.56 -2.75 -7.48
N ARG A 73 -20.54 -3.19 -6.68
CA ARG A 73 -21.17 -2.36 -5.65
C ARG A 73 -20.15 -2.05 -4.55
N LEU A 74 -19.94 -0.77 -4.25
CA LEU A 74 -19.14 -0.32 -3.11
C LEU A 74 -19.82 -0.70 -1.79
N ILE A 75 -19.06 -1.31 -0.88
CA ILE A 75 -19.52 -1.81 0.42
C ILE A 75 -18.93 -0.99 1.57
N ALA A 76 -17.64 -0.69 1.49
CA ALA A 76 -16.95 0.19 2.43
C ALA A 76 -15.95 1.03 1.64
N ASP A 77 -15.76 2.28 2.05
CA ASP A 77 -14.90 3.23 1.35
C ASP A 77 -13.88 3.85 2.29
N ASN A 78 -12.77 4.28 1.69
CA ASN A 78 -11.78 5.14 2.33
C ASN A 78 -11.26 4.60 3.69
N LEU A 79 -11.12 3.28 3.81
CA LEU A 79 -10.55 2.66 5.00
C LEU A 79 -9.05 3.00 5.06
N LEU A 80 -8.63 3.60 6.17
CA LEU A 80 -7.26 4.03 6.38
C LEU A 80 -6.46 2.95 7.11
N PRO A 81 -5.21 2.70 6.70
CA PRO A 81 -4.34 1.78 7.42
C PRO A 81 -3.96 2.35 8.78
N ASP A 82 -3.84 1.47 9.76
CA ASP A 82 -3.18 1.78 11.01
C ASP A 82 -1.68 2.01 10.77
N ALA A 83 -1.16 3.18 11.15
CA ALA A 83 0.22 3.58 10.89
C ALA A 83 1.25 2.75 11.69
N VAL A 84 0.86 2.11 12.79
CA VAL A 84 1.74 1.29 13.64
C VAL A 84 1.81 -0.14 13.10
N PHE A 85 0.66 -0.70 12.71
CA PHE A 85 0.56 -2.10 12.30
C PHE A 85 0.61 -2.32 10.79
N GLY A 86 0.44 -1.27 9.97
CA GLY A 86 0.42 -1.37 8.52
C GLY A 86 -0.74 -2.24 8.01
N GLU A 87 -1.89 -2.18 8.69
CA GLU A 87 -3.07 -2.97 8.34
C GLU A 87 -4.37 -2.17 8.41
N VAL A 88 -5.34 -2.61 7.61
CA VAL A 88 -6.75 -2.22 7.72
C VAL A 88 -7.49 -3.38 8.34
N VAL A 89 -8.22 -3.10 9.43
CA VAL A 89 -9.15 -4.06 10.04
C VAL A 89 -10.56 -3.66 9.65
N TRP A 90 -11.22 -4.50 8.85
CA TRP A 90 -12.61 -4.28 8.46
C TRP A 90 -13.54 -5.23 9.23
N GLN A 91 -14.47 -4.63 9.98
CA GLN A 91 -15.60 -5.30 10.60
C GLN A 91 -16.71 -5.44 9.55
N ILE A 92 -16.98 -6.66 9.12
CA ILE A 92 -17.97 -6.99 8.10
C ILE A 92 -19.37 -6.77 8.68
N PRO A 93 -20.18 -5.87 8.08
CA PRO A 93 -21.55 -5.65 8.53
C PRO A 93 -22.43 -6.92 8.43
N GLU A 94 -23.43 -7.05 9.30
CA GLU A 94 -24.28 -8.24 9.37
C GLU A 94 -25.14 -8.46 8.11
N ASP A 95 -25.46 -7.40 7.38
CA ASP A 95 -26.25 -7.42 6.13
C ASP A 95 -25.45 -7.90 4.90
N ILE A 96 -24.15 -8.12 5.04
CA ILE A 96 -23.29 -8.66 3.99
C ILE A 96 -23.42 -10.19 3.91
N GLY A 97 -23.81 -10.70 2.75
CA GLY A 97 -23.98 -12.14 2.50
C GLY A 97 -22.67 -12.88 2.19
N SER A 98 -22.73 -14.21 2.16
CA SER A 98 -21.63 -15.05 1.65
C SER A 98 -21.34 -14.74 0.18
N GLY A 99 -20.07 -14.79 -0.21
CA GLY A 99 -19.67 -14.53 -1.60
C GLY A 99 -18.23 -14.05 -1.75
N MET A 100 -17.89 -13.67 -2.98
CA MET A 100 -16.59 -13.09 -3.34
C MET A 100 -16.65 -11.56 -3.29
N TYR A 101 -15.58 -10.97 -2.75
CA TYR A 101 -15.41 -9.53 -2.57
C TYR A 101 -14.03 -9.10 -3.03
N PHE A 102 -13.89 -7.81 -3.30
CA PHE A 102 -12.65 -7.16 -3.73
C PHE A 102 -12.24 -6.10 -2.73
N ALA A 103 -10.96 -6.06 -2.36
CA ALA A 103 -10.34 -4.91 -1.74
C ALA A 103 -9.48 -4.20 -2.78
N LEU A 104 -9.81 -2.94 -3.07
CA LEU A 104 -9.03 -2.06 -3.93
C LEU A 104 -8.17 -1.17 -3.04
N VAL A 105 -6.86 -1.43 -3.03
CA VAL A 105 -5.87 -0.61 -2.34
C VAL A 105 -5.30 0.41 -3.33
N LYS A 106 -5.35 1.68 -2.97
CA LYS A 106 -4.82 2.81 -3.75
C LYS A 106 -3.76 3.52 -2.91
N SER A 107 -2.59 3.76 -3.47
CA SER A 107 -1.52 4.55 -2.86
C SER A 107 -0.93 5.52 -3.89
N ASP A 108 0.01 6.36 -3.47
CA ASP A 108 0.73 7.24 -4.40
C ASP A 108 1.59 6.45 -5.40
N TYR A 109 1.89 5.18 -5.08
CA TYR A 109 2.68 4.25 -5.91
C TYR A 109 1.83 3.46 -6.91
N GLY A 110 0.50 3.42 -6.76
CA GLY A 110 -0.37 2.73 -7.70
C GLY A 110 -1.63 2.15 -7.10
N LYS A 111 -2.13 1.08 -7.72
CA LYS A 111 -3.37 0.41 -7.31
C LYS A 111 -3.19 -1.10 -7.32
N ARG A 112 -3.77 -1.78 -6.34
CA ARG A 112 -3.80 -3.23 -6.24
C ARG A 112 -5.22 -3.71 -5.91
N VAL A 113 -5.66 -4.75 -6.62
CA VAL A 113 -6.93 -5.41 -6.34
C VAL A 113 -6.63 -6.78 -5.74
N CYS A 114 -7.15 -7.00 -4.53
CA CYS A 114 -7.09 -8.30 -3.85
C CYS A 114 -8.51 -8.88 -3.74
N LYS A 115 -8.62 -10.20 -3.89
CA LYS A 115 -9.90 -10.92 -3.84
C LYS A 115 -9.97 -11.73 -2.56
N PHE A 116 -11.14 -11.77 -1.91
CA PHE A 116 -11.38 -12.61 -0.75
C PHE A 116 -12.82 -13.12 -0.71
N ALA A 117 -13.03 -14.20 0.03
CA ALA A 117 -14.33 -14.83 0.20
C ALA A 117 -14.87 -14.61 1.63
N ILE A 118 -16.18 -14.43 1.74
CA ILE A 118 -16.91 -14.46 3.01
C ILE A 118 -17.82 -15.70 2.99
N VAL A 119 -17.78 -16.51 4.05
CA VAL A 119 -18.64 -17.69 4.20
C VAL A 119 -19.31 -17.63 5.58
N LYS A 120 -20.63 -17.47 5.56
CA LYS A 120 -21.52 -17.59 6.73
C LYS A 120 -22.07 -19.00 6.86
#